data_AF-A0A8S3U9N8-F1
#
_entry.id   AF-A0A8S3U9N8-F1
#
_cell.length_a   1.000
_cell.length_b   1.000
_cell.length_c   1.000
_cell.angle_alpha   90.00
_cell.angle_beta   90.00
_cell.angle_gamma   90.00
#
_symmetry.space_group_name_H-M   'P 1'
#
loop_
_entity.id
_entity.type
_entity.pdbx_description
1 polymer ?
#
loop_
_entity_poly.entity_id
_entity_poly.type
_entity_poly.pdbx_seq_one_letter_code
_entity_poly.pdbx_strand_id
1 'polypeptide(L)'
;MSKATRGFTYVYQPLCKFYICQAYHCPGINSGEADEDDLDAKFSLLDIPTEDLKQLILKINKLYDEHIKIPTEILSHSCLEEELCNNSYGIPAIRHRKQQASLIGHLEKMGLIKEAMTFVELGAGKGMLSHWIQKASEENDNCNYILVDRGTCRYKADNFHKWDDKGPKFERIRIDIEHLHLGIHFINSGCARLQKL
;
A
#
# COMPACT_ATOMS: atom_id res chain seq x y z
N MET A 1 -21.17 -5.68 56.32
CA MET A 1 -20.01 -4.87 55.91
C MET A 1 -18.77 -5.75 55.97
N SER A 2 -18.31 -6.24 54.82
CA SER A 2 -17.06 -7.01 54.69
C SER A 2 -16.48 -6.64 53.32
N LYS A 3 -15.28 -6.05 53.32
CA LYS A 3 -14.53 -5.68 52.11
C LYS A 3 -13.80 -6.92 51.62
N ALA A 4 -14.22 -7.46 50.48
CA ALA A 4 -13.46 -8.48 49.77
C ALA A 4 -12.48 -7.79 48.81
N THR A 5 -11.20 -7.95 49.09
CA THR A 5 -10.09 -7.44 48.30
C THR A 5 -9.62 -8.51 47.31
N ARG A 6 -9.34 -8.07 46.08
CA ARG A 6 -8.40 -8.62 45.08
C ARG A 6 -8.84 -9.83 44.23
N GLY A 7 -8.68 -9.64 42.92
CA GLY A 7 -8.66 -10.71 41.93
C GLY A 7 -8.82 -10.26 40.48
N PHE A 8 -8.34 -9.07 40.06
CA PHE A 8 -8.29 -8.75 38.63
C PHE A 8 -7.10 -9.49 38.00
N THR A 9 -7.38 -10.65 37.41
CA THR A 9 -6.47 -11.33 36.48
C THR A 9 -6.34 -10.48 35.22
N TYR A 10 -5.28 -9.68 35.16
CA TYR A 10 -4.81 -9.12 33.90
C TYR A 10 -4.27 -10.29 33.06
N VAL A 11 -5.04 -10.71 32.06
CA VAL A 11 -4.53 -11.57 31.00
C VAL A 11 -3.59 -10.70 30.15
N TYR A 12 -2.31 -10.77 30.48
CA TYR A 12 -1.22 -10.22 29.70
C TYR A 12 -1.17 -11.00 28.38
N GLN A 13 -1.66 -10.44 27.28
CA GLN A 13 -1.38 -10.96 25.94
C GLN A 13 0.04 -10.57 25.54
N PRO A 14 1.02 -11.49 25.45
CA PRO A 14 2.38 -11.13 25.12
C PRO A 14 2.58 -11.10 23.59
N LEU A 15 3.23 -10.04 23.10
CA LEU A 15 4.30 -10.09 22.10
C LEU A 15 4.04 -10.47 20.62
N CYS A 16 2.80 -10.61 20.11
CA CYS A 16 2.65 -10.90 18.66
C CYS A 16 3.06 -9.77 17.68
N LYS A 17 3.23 -8.52 18.14
CA LYS A 17 3.55 -7.39 17.23
C LYS A 17 5.01 -7.31 16.79
N PHE A 18 5.95 -7.88 17.55
CA PHE A 18 7.38 -7.80 17.21
C PHE A 18 7.83 -8.94 16.28
N TYR A 19 7.18 -10.10 16.34
CA TYR A 19 7.57 -11.28 15.55
C TYR A 19 7.25 -11.16 14.06
N ILE A 20 6.17 -10.44 13.69
CA ILE A 20 5.76 -10.29 12.29
C ILE A 20 6.85 -9.56 11.48
N CYS A 21 7.57 -8.60 12.06
CA CYS A 21 8.59 -7.86 11.32
C CYS A 21 9.82 -8.72 10.98
N GLN A 22 10.24 -9.63 11.86
CA GLN A 22 11.41 -10.49 11.60
C GLN A 22 11.20 -11.45 10.41
N ALA A 23 9.98 -11.95 10.24
CA ALA A 23 9.60 -12.84 9.15
C ALA A 23 9.82 -12.20 7.76
N TYR A 24 9.51 -10.90 7.63
CA TYR A 24 9.57 -10.20 6.35
C TYR A 24 10.84 -9.36 6.17
N HIS A 25 11.83 -9.51 7.05
CA HIS A 25 13.00 -8.62 7.07
C HIS A 25 14.24 -9.29 6.49
N CYS A 26 14.69 -8.80 5.33
CA CYS A 26 16.00 -9.10 4.76
C CYS A 26 16.74 -7.77 4.52
N PRO A 27 17.80 -7.45 5.28
CA PRO A 27 18.50 -6.18 5.15
C PRO A 27 18.94 -5.91 3.71
N GLY A 28 18.61 -4.74 3.20
CA GLY A 28 19.08 -4.21 1.92
C GLY A 28 18.62 -4.96 0.65
N ILE A 29 17.71 -5.94 0.75
CA ILE A 29 17.35 -6.77 -0.41
C ILE A 29 16.77 -5.97 -1.59
N ASN A 30 16.08 -4.86 -1.31
CA ASN A 30 15.52 -3.98 -2.34
C ASN A 30 16.25 -2.63 -2.42
N SER A 31 17.46 -2.52 -1.86
CA SER A 31 18.24 -1.27 -1.90
C SER A 31 18.90 -1.00 -3.26
N GLY A 32 18.84 -1.96 -4.20
CA GLY A 32 19.61 -1.91 -5.44
C GLY A 32 21.05 -2.37 -5.22
N GLU A 33 21.78 -2.56 -6.32
CA GLU A 33 23.23 -2.74 -6.26
C GLU A 33 23.86 -1.40 -5.90
N ALA A 34 24.83 -1.40 -4.99
CA ALA A 34 25.64 -0.20 -4.76
C ALA A 34 26.55 -0.06 -5.97
N ASP A 35 26.23 0.87 -6.87
CA ASP A 35 27.16 1.24 -7.94
C ASP A 35 28.44 1.77 -7.27
N GLU A 36 29.58 1.15 -7.53
CA GLU A 36 30.90 1.59 -7.01
C GLU A 36 31.25 3.03 -7.46
N ASP A 37 30.51 3.56 -8.44
CA ASP A 37 30.58 4.92 -8.97
C ASP A 37 29.55 5.90 -8.37
N ASP A 38 28.92 5.57 -7.23
CA ASP A 38 28.04 6.52 -6.50
C ASP A 38 28.89 7.58 -5.78
N LEU A 39 29.59 8.39 -6.58
CA LEU A 39 29.96 9.75 -6.21
C LEU A 39 28.63 10.50 -6.07
N ASP A 40 28.11 10.46 -4.84
CA ASP A 40 26.92 11.10 -4.28
C ASP A 40 27.02 12.65 -4.33
N ALA A 41 27.59 13.19 -5.40
CA ALA A 41 27.58 14.59 -5.77
C ALA A 41 26.14 14.92 -6.17
N LYS A 42 25.33 15.28 -5.16
CA LYS A 42 24.04 15.92 -5.37
C LYS A 42 24.27 17.23 -6.11
N PHE A 43 24.16 17.20 -7.42
CA PHE A 43 24.15 18.39 -8.26
C PHE A 43 22.80 19.08 -8.13
N SER A 44 22.81 20.39 -7.85
CA SER A 44 21.60 21.18 -7.90
C SER A 44 21.20 21.38 -9.37
N LEU A 45 19.89 21.31 -9.66
CA LEU A 45 19.37 21.72 -10.98
C LEU A 45 19.71 23.18 -11.31
N LEU A 46 19.99 24.01 -10.30
CA LEU A 46 20.38 25.41 -10.47
C LEU A 46 21.81 25.56 -11.02
N ASP A 47 22.66 24.55 -10.83
CA ASP A 47 24.06 24.59 -11.26
C ASP A 47 24.21 24.14 -12.74
N ILE A 48 23.13 23.65 -13.34
CA ILE A 48 23.10 23.18 -14.73
C ILE A 48 22.77 24.35 -15.65
N PRO A 49 23.59 24.62 -16.68
CA PRO A 49 23.26 25.63 -17.67
C PRO A 49 21.90 25.38 -18.32
N THR A 50 21.11 26.43 -18.48
CA THR A 50 19.76 26.36 -19.08
C THR A 50 19.76 25.67 -20.46
N GLU A 51 20.82 25.85 -21.24
CA GLU A 51 20.93 25.25 -22.56
C GLU A 51 21.10 23.74 -22.49
N ASP A 52 21.94 23.23 -21.58
CA ASP A 52 22.14 21.80 -21.37
C ASP A 52 20.84 21.14 -20.89
N LEU A 53 20.09 21.81 -20.00
CA LEU A 53 18.78 21.34 -19.55
C LEU A 53 17.78 21.26 -20.71
N LYS A 54 17.76 22.26 -21.60
CA LYS A 54 16.91 22.22 -22.81
C LYS A 54 17.29 21.08 -23.73
N GLN A 55 18.59 20.87 -23.99
CA GLN A 55 19.06 19.76 -24.83
C GLN A 55 18.66 18.41 -24.24
N LEU A 56 18.76 18.25 -22.92
CA LEU A 56 18.28 17.05 -22.22
C LEU A 56 16.77 16.86 -22.39
N ILE A 57 15.96 17.91 -22.19
CA ILE A 57 14.50 17.85 -22.38
C ILE A 57 14.16 17.45 -23.82
N LEU A 58 14.82 18.06 -24.82
CA LEU A 58 14.61 17.73 -26.23
C LEU A 58 14.97 16.27 -26.53
N LYS A 59 16.08 15.78 -25.98
CA LYS A 59 16.50 14.39 -26.14
C LYS A 59 15.48 13.42 -25.52
N ILE A 60 15.00 13.71 -24.31
CA ILE A 60 13.99 12.90 -23.64
C ILE A 60 12.69 12.88 -24.44
N ASN A 61 12.17 14.04 -24.85
CA ASN A 61 10.94 14.13 -25.63
C ASN A 61 11.07 13.39 -26.98
N LYS A 62 12.19 13.56 -27.68
CA LYS A 62 12.45 12.83 -28.92
C LYS A 62 12.41 11.32 -28.71
N LEU A 63 13.13 10.81 -27.69
CA LEU A 63 13.13 9.38 -27.38
C LEU A 63 11.74 8.88 -26.98
N TYR A 64 11.00 9.68 -26.22
CA TYR A 64 9.62 9.36 -25.87
C TYR A 64 8.73 9.24 -27.11
N ASP A 65 8.76 10.23 -28.00
CA ASP A 65 7.95 10.24 -29.23
C ASP A 65 8.35 9.12 -30.20
N GLU A 66 9.65 8.79 -30.29
CA GLU A 66 10.17 7.76 -31.20
C GLU A 66 9.91 6.34 -30.68
N HIS A 67 10.02 6.11 -29.37
CA HIS A 67 10.06 4.75 -28.80
C HIS A 67 8.91 4.41 -27.85
N ILE A 68 8.25 5.39 -27.24
CA ILE A 68 7.20 5.15 -26.25
C ILE A 68 5.83 5.37 -26.89
N LYS A 69 5.16 4.27 -27.22
CA LYS A 69 3.77 4.25 -27.70
C LYS A 69 2.85 3.57 -26.70
N ILE A 70 2.90 4.02 -25.45
CA ILE A 70 2.01 3.50 -24.40
C ILE A 70 0.76 4.39 -24.37
N PRO A 71 -0.42 3.89 -24.77
CA PRO A 71 -1.64 4.68 -24.70
C PRO A 71 -1.99 4.97 -23.25
N THR A 72 -2.28 6.23 -22.96
CA THR A 72 -2.79 6.63 -21.65
C THR A 72 -4.22 6.15 -21.49
N GLU A 73 -4.45 5.25 -20.54
CA GLU A 73 -5.79 4.79 -20.16
C GLU A 73 -6.09 5.19 -18.71
N ILE A 74 -7.04 6.12 -18.55
CA ILE A 74 -7.53 6.57 -17.25
C ILE A 74 -8.93 5.99 -17.06
N LEU A 75 -9.07 5.07 -16.12
CA LEU A 75 -10.34 4.46 -15.75
C LEU A 75 -10.93 5.16 -14.51
N SER A 76 -12.13 4.76 -14.16
CA SER A 76 -12.80 5.13 -12.91
C SER A 76 -13.52 3.91 -12.37
N HIS A 77 -13.99 3.98 -11.13
CA HIS A 77 -14.78 2.93 -10.51
C HIS A 77 -15.88 3.53 -9.64
N SER A 78 -17.05 2.90 -9.64
CA SER A 78 -18.29 3.37 -8.98
C SER A 78 -18.10 3.57 -7.48
N CYS A 79 -17.30 2.72 -6.82
CA CYS A 79 -17.06 2.78 -5.37
C CYS A 79 -16.43 4.10 -4.88
N LEU A 80 -15.89 4.96 -5.77
CA LEU A 80 -15.37 6.29 -5.42
C LEU A 80 -16.22 7.45 -5.98
N GLU A 81 -17.30 7.21 -6.71
CA GLU A 81 -18.06 8.28 -7.39
C GLU A 81 -18.58 9.34 -6.43
N GLU A 82 -19.16 8.94 -5.30
CA GLU A 82 -19.65 9.87 -4.27
C GLU A 82 -18.53 10.77 -3.71
N GLU A 83 -17.36 10.17 -3.47
CA GLU A 83 -16.19 10.87 -2.94
C GLU A 83 -15.55 11.82 -3.96
N LEU A 84 -15.61 11.47 -5.24
CA LEU A 84 -15.13 12.30 -6.35
C LEU A 84 -16.05 13.50 -6.60
N CYS A 85 -17.35 13.36 -6.34
CA CYS A 85 -18.34 14.42 -6.43
C CYS A 85 -18.41 15.33 -5.18
N ASN A 86 -17.68 14.99 -4.12
CA ASN A 86 -17.73 15.75 -2.88
C ASN A 86 -16.94 17.07 -2.98
N ASN A 87 -17.69 18.17 -3.08
CA ASN A 87 -17.18 19.55 -3.21
C ASN A 87 -16.43 20.07 -1.98
N SER A 88 -16.44 19.36 -0.84
CA SER A 88 -15.65 19.75 0.35
C SER A 88 -14.15 19.50 0.18
N TYR A 89 -13.75 18.74 -0.84
CA TYR A 89 -12.35 18.37 -1.06
C TYR A 89 -11.59 19.34 -1.95
N GLY A 90 -10.37 19.67 -1.55
CA GLY A 90 -9.44 20.43 -2.38
C GLY A 90 -8.91 19.63 -3.58
N ILE A 91 -8.38 20.35 -4.56
CA ILE A 91 -7.82 19.80 -5.81
C ILE A 91 -6.82 18.63 -5.56
N PRO A 92 -5.88 18.70 -4.60
CA PRO A 92 -4.95 17.60 -4.37
C PRO A 92 -5.65 16.31 -3.90
N ALA A 93 -6.65 16.44 -3.03
CA ALA A 93 -7.39 15.30 -2.50
C ALA A 93 -8.26 14.64 -3.58
N ILE A 94 -8.87 15.44 -4.47
CA ILE A 94 -9.60 14.93 -5.63
C ILE A 94 -8.65 14.20 -6.60
N ARG A 95 -7.45 14.75 -6.84
CA ARG A 95 -6.45 14.12 -7.70
C ARG A 95 -6.05 12.72 -7.19
N HIS A 96 -5.76 12.60 -5.90
CA HIS A 96 -5.42 11.30 -5.30
C HIS A 96 -6.56 10.28 -5.44
N ARG A 97 -7.82 10.71 -5.27
CA ARG A 97 -8.98 9.82 -5.47
C ARG A 97 -9.18 9.41 -6.92
N LYS A 98 -8.97 10.30 -7.88
CA LYS A 98 -9.02 9.93 -9.31
C LYS A 98 -7.97 8.87 -9.65
N GLN A 99 -6.77 8.98 -9.06
CA GLN A 99 -5.72 7.98 -9.21
C GLN A 99 -6.14 6.64 -8.61
N GLN A 100 -6.71 6.63 -7.40
CA GLN A 100 -7.23 5.40 -6.76
C GLN A 100 -8.36 4.77 -7.57
N ALA A 101 -9.34 5.56 -8.01
CA ALA A 101 -10.44 5.09 -8.86
C ALA A 101 -9.93 4.47 -10.16
N SER A 102 -8.91 5.08 -10.79
CA SER A 102 -8.32 4.51 -12.00
C SER A 102 -7.57 3.21 -11.74
N LEU A 103 -6.84 3.07 -10.63
CA LEU A 103 -6.19 1.81 -10.27
C LEU A 103 -7.21 0.70 -10.05
N ILE A 104 -8.31 1.00 -9.37
CA ILE A 104 -9.38 0.03 -9.10
C ILE A 104 -10.09 -0.35 -10.40
N GLY A 105 -10.41 0.61 -11.27
CA GLY A 105 -10.98 0.31 -12.58
C GLY A 105 -10.09 -0.60 -13.44
N HIS A 106 -8.76 -0.45 -13.33
CA HIS A 106 -7.82 -1.36 -14.00
C HIS A 106 -7.84 -2.77 -13.36
N LEU A 107 -7.87 -2.87 -12.03
CA LEU A 107 -8.00 -4.17 -11.35
C LEU A 107 -9.30 -4.88 -11.75
N GLU A 108 -10.40 -4.15 -11.85
CA GLU A 108 -11.69 -4.67 -12.30
C GLU A 108 -11.62 -5.14 -13.76
N LYS A 109 -11.13 -4.29 -14.66
CA LYS A 109 -10.93 -4.62 -16.08
C LYS A 109 -10.06 -5.88 -16.28
N MET A 110 -9.08 -6.09 -15.41
CA MET A 110 -8.20 -7.27 -15.42
C MET A 110 -8.79 -8.50 -14.73
N GLY A 111 -9.97 -8.39 -14.11
CA GLY A 111 -10.59 -9.50 -13.35
C GLY A 111 -9.82 -9.87 -12.08
N LEU A 112 -9.15 -8.90 -11.46
CA LEU A 112 -8.35 -9.07 -10.25
C LEU A 112 -9.10 -8.71 -8.96
N ILE A 113 -10.29 -8.11 -9.07
CA ILE A 113 -11.21 -7.92 -7.94
C ILE A 113 -12.08 -9.18 -7.82
N LYS A 114 -11.52 -10.23 -7.20
CA LYS A 114 -12.20 -11.52 -6.98
C LYS A 114 -11.74 -12.16 -5.67
N GLU A 115 -12.46 -13.18 -5.22
CA GLU A 115 -12.11 -13.96 -4.03
C GLU A 115 -10.68 -14.54 -4.07
N ALA A 116 -10.17 -14.87 -2.89
CA ALA A 116 -8.86 -15.49 -2.66
C ALA A 116 -7.67 -14.64 -3.15
N MET A 117 -7.86 -13.33 -3.29
CA MET A 117 -6.80 -12.39 -3.64
C MET A 117 -6.09 -11.86 -2.40
N THR A 118 -4.79 -11.57 -2.57
CA THR A 118 -3.99 -10.89 -1.55
C THR A 118 -3.48 -9.58 -2.13
N PHE A 119 -3.97 -8.47 -1.60
CA PHE A 119 -3.56 -7.13 -1.99
C PHE A 119 -2.46 -6.65 -1.05
N VAL A 120 -1.32 -6.27 -1.63
CA VAL A 120 -0.18 -5.71 -0.88
C VAL A 120 0.00 -4.25 -1.27
N GLU A 121 -0.29 -3.34 -0.34
CA GLU A 121 -0.12 -1.89 -0.53
C GLU A 121 1.24 -1.47 0.02
N LEU A 122 2.19 -1.19 -0.88
CA LEU A 122 3.51 -0.68 -0.55
C LEU A 122 3.44 0.83 -0.32
N GLY A 123 4.04 1.32 0.78
CA GLY A 123 3.96 2.73 1.15
C GLY A 123 2.54 3.14 1.52
N ALA A 124 1.83 2.26 2.24
CA ALA A 124 0.39 2.37 2.42
C ALA A 124 -0.06 3.67 3.11
N GLY A 125 0.78 4.30 3.93
CA GLY A 125 0.43 5.48 4.70
C GLY A 125 -0.87 5.28 5.48
N LYS A 126 -1.96 5.89 5.01
CA LYS A 126 -3.32 5.76 5.60
C LYS A 126 -4.06 4.47 5.21
N GLY A 127 -3.61 3.69 4.23
CA GLY A 127 -4.25 2.44 3.76
C GLY A 127 -5.51 2.67 2.94
N MET A 128 -5.60 3.80 2.22
CA MET A 128 -6.82 4.19 1.52
C MET A 128 -7.05 3.37 0.24
N LEU A 129 -6.00 2.96 -0.47
CA LEU A 129 -6.19 2.18 -1.69
C LEU A 129 -6.79 0.81 -1.36
N SER A 130 -6.24 0.11 -0.37
CA SER A 130 -6.78 -1.16 0.13
C SER A 130 -8.21 -1.02 0.63
N HIS A 131 -8.54 0.09 1.32
CA HIS A 131 -9.92 0.37 1.74
C HIS A 131 -10.89 0.44 0.56
N TRP A 132 -10.49 1.10 -0.53
CA TRP A 132 -11.33 1.22 -1.71
C TRP A 132 -11.41 -0.06 -2.54
N ILE A 133 -10.33 -0.85 -2.60
CA ILE A 133 -10.36 -2.19 -3.21
C ILE A 133 -11.35 -3.07 -2.45
N GLN A 134 -11.34 -3.03 -1.12
CA GLN A 134 -12.26 -3.79 -0.30
C GLN A 134 -13.72 -3.36 -0.52
N LYS A 135 -14.00 -2.07 -0.63
CA LYS A 135 -15.33 -1.57 -1.06
C LYS A 135 -15.72 -1.97 -2.48
N ALA A 136 -14.77 -1.98 -3.42
CA ALA A 136 -15.03 -2.48 -4.77
C ALA A 136 -15.31 -3.99 -4.78
N SER A 137 -14.88 -4.69 -3.73
CA SER A 137 -14.95 -6.14 -3.57
C SER A 137 -16.02 -6.56 -2.57
N GLU A 138 -17.10 -5.77 -2.40
CA GLU A 138 -18.18 -5.90 -1.39
C GLU A 138 -18.82 -7.31 -1.27
N GLU A 139 -18.56 -8.22 -2.22
CA GLU A 139 -19.03 -9.61 -2.22
C GLU A 139 -17.95 -10.66 -1.81
N ASN A 140 -16.68 -10.28 -1.71
CA ASN A 140 -15.56 -11.21 -1.49
C ASN A 140 -14.89 -11.01 -0.11
N ASP A 141 -15.45 -11.62 0.93
CA ASP A 141 -14.84 -11.65 2.27
C ASP A 141 -13.56 -12.49 2.36
N ASN A 142 -13.25 -13.25 1.31
CA ASN A 142 -12.10 -14.13 1.23
C ASN A 142 -10.87 -13.45 0.58
N CYS A 143 -10.65 -12.17 0.88
CA CYS A 143 -9.49 -11.41 0.40
C CYS A 143 -8.59 -10.99 1.57
N ASN A 144 -7.28 -11.00 1.36
CA ASN A 144 -6.30 -10.55 2.34
C ASN A 144 -5.76 -9.17 1.94
N TYR A 145 -5.54 -8.32 2.93
CA TYR A 145 -5.02 -6.96 2.73
C TYR A 145 -3.80 -6.75 3.62
N ILE A 146 -2.65 -6.56 2.99
CA ILE A 146 -1.35 -6.35 3.65
C ILE A 146 -0.88 -4.92 3.36
N LEU A 147 -0.65 -4.15 4.41
CA LEU A 147 -0.19 -2.77 4.34
C LEU A 147 1.27 -2.71 4.77
N VAL A 148 2.15 -2.24 3.89
CA VAL A 148 3.58 -2.07 4.20
C VAL A 148 3.88 -0.58 4.33
N ASP A 149 4.29 -0.16 5.52
CA ASP A 149 4.71 1.23 5.74
C ASP A 149 5.60 1.35 6.98
N ARG A 150 6.72 2.08 6.87
CA ARG A 150 7.62 2.36 8.01
C ARG A 150 7.04 3.37 9.00
N GLY A 151 6.17 4.26 8.51
CA GLY A 151 5.69 5.45 9.19
C GLY A 151 4.47 5.24 10.10
N THR A 152 4.34 6.13 11.07
CA THR A 152 3.14 6.20 11.91
C THR A 152 2.19 7.28 11.40
N CYS A 153 1.23 6.90 10.55
CA CYS A 153 0.17 7.82 10.13
C CYS A 153 -0.98 7.88 11.15
N ARG A 154 -1.61 9.05 11.30
CA ARG A 154 -2.90 9.23 11.99
C ARG A 154 -4.06 8.95 11.01
N TYR A 155 -5.23 8.58 11.54
CA TYR A 155 -6.43 8.27 10.76
C TYR A 155 -6.23 7.15 9.73
N LYS A 156 -5.62 6.03 10.19
CA LYS A 156 -5.43 4.85 9.35
C LYS A 156 -6.78 4.18 9.07
N ALA A 157 -7.01 3.84 7.80
CA ALA A 157 -8.18 3.09 7.35
C ALA A 157 -8.29 1.73 8.05
N ASP A 158 -7.15 1.17 8.52
CA ASP A 158 -7.06 -0.02 9.36
C ASP A 158 -8.08 -0.02 10.50
N ASN A 159 -8.35 1.16 11.09
CA ASN A 159 -9.27 1.29 12.21
C ASN A 159 -10.72 0.98 11.85
N PHE A 160 -11.12 1.19 10.61
CA PHE A 160 -12.48 0.87 10.14
C PHE A 160 -12.66 -0.65 9.95
N HIS A 161 -11.57 -1.39 9.74
CA HIS A 161 -11.57 -2.82 9.43
C HIS A 161 -11.14 -3.68 10.62
N LYS A 162 -11.31 -3.17 11.84
CA LYS A 162 -10.96 -3.88 13.08
C LYS A 162 -12.01 -4.89 13.53
N TRP A 163 -13.26 -4.67 13.13
CA TRP A 163 -14.40 -5.43 13.58
C TRP A 163 -14.86 -6.40 12.50
N ASP A 164 -15.29 -7.58 12.92
CA ASP A 164 -15.61 -8.68 12.01
C ASP A 164 -16.86 -8.39 11.14
N ASP A 165 -17.67 -7.39 11.50
CA ASP A 165 -18.83 -6.91 10.72
C ASP A 165 -18.45 -5.95 9.59
N LYS A 166 -17.16 -5.58 9.46
CA LYS A 166 -16.66 -4.60 8.48
C LYS A 166 -15.83 -5.25 7.37
N GLY A 167 -15.87 -6.58 7.27
CA GLY A 167 -15.13 -7.35 6.27
C GLY A 167 -13.75 -7.83 6.76
N PRO A 168 -12.85 -8.23 5.84
CA PRO A 168 -11.57 -8.82 6.19
C PRO A 168 -10.64 -7.84 6.93
N LYS A 169 -9.89 -8.36 7.89
CA LYS A 169 -8.92 -7.58 8.67
C LYS A 169 -7.72 -7.18 7.83
N PHE A 170 -7.26 -5.95 8.05
CA PHE A 170 -6.05 -5.44 7.42
C PHE A 170 -4.84 -5.75 8.30
N GLU A 171 -3.84 -6.43 7.74
CA GLU A 171 -2.56 -6.66 8.39
C GLU A 171 -1.58 -5.54 8.00
N ARG A 172 -0.88 -4.95 8.99
CA ARG A 172 0.12 -3.91 8.72
C ARG A 172 1.50 -4.36 9.16
N ILE A 173 2.41 -4.45 8.20
CA ILE A 173 3.83 -4.73 8.42
C ILE A 173 4.57 -3.39 8.50
N ARG A 174 5.23 -3.15 9.63
CA ARG A 174 6.04 -1.94 9.85
C ARG A 174 7.50 -2.23 9.52
N ILE A 175 7.86 -1.99 8.28
CA ILE A 175 9.21 -2.22 7.75
C ILE A 175 9.49 -1.18 6.67
N ASP A 176 10.78 -0.84 6.48
CA ASP A 176 11.18 -0.09 5.31
C ASP A 176 11.15 -1.02 4.07
N ILE A 177 10.72 -0.50 2.93
CA ILE A 177 10.55 -1.30 1.71
C ILE A 177 11.92 -1.83 1.24
N GLU A 178 13.00 -1.09 1.51
CA GLU A 178 14.38 -1.55 1.24
C GLU A 178 14.72 -2.90 1.90
N HIS A 179 14.07 -3.25 3.00
CA HIS A 179 14.31 -4.49 3.75
C HIS A 179 13.18 -5.51 3.61
N LEU A 180 12.12 -5.20 2.85
CA LEU A 180 10.94 -6.04 2.71
C LEU A 180 11.24 -7.28 1.87
N HIS A 181 11.13 -8.46 2.48
CA HIS A 181 11.21 -9.75 1.79
C HIS A 181 9.89 -10.51 1.92
N LEU A 182 9.07 -10.49 0.87
CA LEU A 182 7.79 -11.22 0.85
C LEU A 182 8.00 -12.75 0.72
N GLY A 183 9.04 -13.19 -0.02
CA GLY A 183 9.24 -14.60 -0.36
C GLY A 183 9.60 -15.58 0.77
N ILE A 184 9.97 -15.14 1.98
CA ILE A 184 10.38 -16.06 3.07
C ILE A 184 9.15 -16.79 3.67
N HIS A 185 7.99 -16.14 3.71
CA HIS A 185 6.79 -16.69 4.36
C HIS A 185 5.49 -16.65 3.55
N PHE A 186 5.45 -15.96 2.38
CA PHE A 186 4.22 -15.84 1.58
C PHE A 186 3.59 -17.17 1.19
N ILE A 187 4.40 -18.23 1.07
CA ILE A 187 3.96 -19.55 0.60
C ILE A 187 3.16 -20.32 1.68
N ASN A 188 3.32 -20.00 2.97
CA ASN A 188 2.69 -20.77 4.05
C ASN A 188 1.42 -20.14 4.65
N SER A 189 1.16 -18.85 4.42
CA SER A 189 0.05 -18.13 5.04
C SER A 189 -1.25 -18.15 4.22
N GLY A 190 -1.17 -18.40 2.91
CA GLY A 190 -2.32 -18.32 1.98
C GLY A 190 -3.19 -19.58 1.91
N CYS A 191 -2.76 -20.71 2.48
CA CYS A 191 -3.48 -22.00 2.37
C CYS A 191 -3.98 -22.54 3.71
N ALA A 192 -3.58 -21.96 4.84
CA ALA A 192 -3.94 -22.45 6.17
C ALA A 192 -5.25 -21.82 6.71
N ARG A 193 -6.31 -21.80 5.91
CA ARG A 193 -7.68 -21.89 6.46
C ARG A 193 -8.08 -23.36 6.44
N LEU A 194 -7.26 -24.19 7.09
CA LEU A 194 -7.64 -25.55 7.45
C LEU A 194 -8.82 -25.45 8.40
N GLN A 195 -9.94 -25.97 7.91
CA GLN A 195 -11.12 -26.44 8.63
C GLN A 195 -10.89 -26.53 10.15
N LYS A 196 -11.48 -25.58 10.90
CA LYS A 196 -11.97 -25.91 12.23
C LYS A 196 -13.39 -26.42 12.05
N LEU A 197 -13.51 -27.74 11.96
CA LEU A 197 -14.65 -28.47 12.49
C LEU A 197 -14.48 -28.57 14.02
#